data_AF-A0A2D5TK47-F1
#
_entry.id   AF-A0A2D5TK47-F1
#
_cell.length_a   1.000
_cell.length_b   1.000
_cell.length_c   1.000
_cell.angle_alpha   90.00
_cell.angle_beta   90.00
_cell.angle_gamma   90.00
#
_symmetry.space_group_name_H-M   'P 1'
#
loop_
_entity.id
_entity.type
_entity.pdbx_description
1 polymer ?
#
loop_
_entity_poly.entity_id
_entity_poly.type
_entity_poly.pdbx_seq_one_letter_code
_entity_poly.pdbx_strand_id
1 'polypeptide(L)'
;MSSTDYNTLGKGLIRLAILLLLFIATPIIITMTFKALNNFTESPEIYLAYALVVVSVALLIFTLFFAFKTFKMLLDAFFTNS
;
A
#
# COMPACT_ATOMS: atom_id res chain seq x y z
N MET A 1 7.73 -2.17 -33.35
CA MET A 1 7.61 -2.07 -31.88
C MET A 1 6.92 -0.76 -31.54
N SER A 2 5.63 -0.85 -31.26
CA SER A 2 4.71 0.28 -31.09
C SER A 2 4.89 0.91 -29.71
N SER A 3 4.82 2.24 -29.64
CA SER A 3 4.97 3.08 -28.43
C SER A 3 4.07 2.73 -27.23
N THR A 4 3.07 1.86 -27.42
CA THR A 4 2.12 1.39 -26.41
C THR A 4 2.76 0.53 -25.31
N ASP A 5 3.76 -0.30 -25.65
CA ASP A 5 4.35 -1.26 -24.70
C ASP A 5 5.24 -0.56 -23.67
N TYR A 6 6.08 0.37 -24.13
CA TYR A 6 6.94 1.18 -23.25
C TYR A 6 6.13 2.08 -22.29
N ASN A 7 4.99 2.61 -22.75
CA ASN A 7 4.12 3.44 -21.91
C ASN A 7 3.44 2.62 -20.79
N THR A 8 3.10 1.36 -21.07
CA THR A 8 2.47 0.46 -20.09
C THR A 8 3.48 -0.04 -19.07
N LEU A 9 4.69 -0.41 -19.51
CA LEU A 9 5.80 -0.77 -18.64
C LEU A 9 6.19 0.39 -17.71
N GLY A 10 6.32 1.62 -18.24
CA GLY A 10 6.62 2.81 -17.42
C GLY A 10 5.57 3.07 -16.33
N LYS A 11 4.28 2.91 -16.66
CA LYS A 11 3.19 3.02 -15.68
C LYS A 11 3.25 1.91 -14.62
N GLY A 12 3.60 0.69 -15.02
CA GLY A 12 3.80 -0.43 -14.10
C GLY A 12 4.92 -0.18 -13.09
N LEU A 13 6.05 0.37 -13.55
CA LEU A 13 7.19 0.70 -12.69
C LEU A 13 6.88 1.82 -11.69
N ILE A 14 6.16 2.87 -12.10
CA ILE A 14 5.73 3.93 -11.17
C ILE A 14 4.80 3.35 -10.10
N ARG A 15 3.86 2.47 -10.48
CA ARG A 15 2.99 1.80 -9.51
C ARG A 15 3.78 0.89 -8.57
N LEU A 16 4.82 0.22 -9.06
CA LEU A 16 5.71 -0.56 -8.22
C LEU A 16 6.43 0.32 -7.19
N ALA A 17 6.93 1.49 -7.60
CA ALA A 17 7.55 2.44 -6.67
C ALA A 17 6.57 2.91 -5.58
N ILE A 18 5.32 3.22 -5.96
CA ILE A 18 4.26 3.57 -5.00
C ILE A 18 3.96 2.39 -4.07
N LEU A 19 3.90 1.17 -4.60
CA LEU A 19 3.68 -0.04 -3.81
C LEU A 19 4.78 -0.23 -2.77
N LEU A 20 6.04 0.00 -3.12
CA LEU A 20 7.17 -0.09 -2.17
C LEU A 20 7.03 0.95 -1.04
N LEU A 21 6.64 2.18 -1.37
CA LEU A 21 6.38 3.21 -0.36
C LEU A 21 5.23 2.81 0.58
N LEU A 22 4.13 2.30 0.02
CA LEU A 22 3.00 1.79 0.81
C LEU A 22 3.42 0.60 1.70
N PHE A 23 4.25 -0.29 1.17
CA PHE A 23 4.73 -1.46 1.90
C PHE A 23 5.65 -1.08 3.06
N ILE A 24 6.44 -0.01 2.94
CA ILE A 24 7.25 0.54 4.04
C ILE A 24 6.40 1.33 5.03
N ALA A 25 5.44 2.14 4.54
CA ALA A 25 4.57 2.95 5.39
C ALA A 25 3.65 2.08 6.27
N THR A 26 3.16 0.95 5.74
CA THR A 26 2.24 0.04 6.42
C THR A 26 2.77 -0.43 7.79
N PRO A 27 3.94 -1.07 7.92
CA PRO A 27 4.47 -1.51 9.21
C PRO A 27 4.77 -0.33 10.15
N ILE A 28 5.22 0.82 9.62
CA ILE A 28 5.45 2.01 10.44
C ILE A 28 4.14 2.45 11.11
N ILE A 29 3.06 2.60 10.34
CA ILE A 29 1.75 3.02 10.83
C ILE A 29 1.16 1.99 11.80
N ILE A 30 1.35 0.69 11.52
CA ILE A 30 0.93 -0.39 12.45
C ILE A 30 1.70 -0.29 13.77
N THR A 31 3.02 -0.06 13.75
CA THR A 31 3.80 0.07 15.00
C THR A 31 3.42 1.32 15.79
N MET A 32 3.13 2.43 15.11
CA MET A 32 2.61 3.65 15.75
C MET A 32 1.25 3.38 16.40
N THR A 33 0.38 2.63 15.74
CA THR A 33 -0.93 2.23 16.28
C THR A 33 -0.80 1.39 17.54
N PHE A 34 0.11 0.41 17.57
CA PHE A 34 0.35 -0.37 18.79
C PHE A 34 0.90 0.49 19.94
N LYS A 35 1.78 1.44 19.64
CA LYS A 35 2.25 2.42 20.63
C LYS A 35 1.09 3.30 21.15
N ALA A 36 0.21 3.77 20.27
CA ALA A 36 -0.95 4.56 20.64
C ALA A 36 -1.92 3.76 21.52
N LEU A 37 -2.22 2.51 21.17
CA LEU A 37 -3.08 1.64 21.99
C LEU A 37 -2.51 1.38 23.39
N ASN A 38 -1.18 1.31 23.52
CA ASN A 38 -0.54 1.07 24.82
C ASN A 38 -0.46 2.33 25.68
N ASN A 39 -0.31 3.52 25.07
CA ASN A 39 -0.07 4.76 25.81
C ASN A 39 -1.36 5.58 26.02
N PHE A 40 -2.36 5.45 25.16
CA PHE A 40 -3.60 6.22 25.23
C PHE A 40 -4.69 5.39 25.92
N THR A 41 -4.66 5.41 27.25
CA THR A 41 -5.57 4.63 28.11
C THR A 41 -6.79 5.42 28.57
N GLU A 42 -6.75 6.75 28.50
CA GLU A 42 -7.82 7.64 28.94
C GLU A 42 -8.52 8.35 27.78
N SER A 43 -9.75 8.81 28.05
CA SER A 43 -10.47 9.67 27.12
C SER A 43 -9.89 11.09 27.15
N PRO A 44 -9.75 11.77 25.99
CA PRO A 44 -10.26 11.39 24.67
C PRO A 44 -9.26 10.66 23.77
N GLU A 45 -8.01 10.47 24.20
CA GLU A 45 -6.90 9.97 23.38
C GLU A 45 -7.11 8.53 22.90
N ILE A 46 -7.81 7.72 23.68
CA ILE A 46 -8.15 6.34 23.30
C ILE A 46 -8.96 6.25 21.99
N TYR A 47 -9.77 7.27 21.68
CA TYR A 47 -10.50 7.32 20.40
C TYR A 47 -9.55 7.53 19.21
N LEU A 48 -8.45 8.27 19.40
CA LEU A 48 -7.42 8.41 18.37
C LEU A 48 -6.69 7.09 18.13
N ALA A 49 -6.42 6.31 19.20
CA ALA A 49 -5.82 4.99 19.05
C ALA A 49 -6.73 4.05 18.24
N TYR A 50 -8.04 4.04 18.50
CA TYR A 50 -8.99 3.26 17.69
C TYR A 50 -9.10 3.74 16.24
N ALA A 51 -9.08 5.05 16.00
CA ALA A 51 -9.04 5.59 14.64
C ALA A 51 -7.79 5.11 13.88
N LEU A 52 -6.62 5.11 14.54
CA LEU A 52 -5.37 4.59 13.97
C LEU A 52 -5.43 3.08 13.66
N VAL A 53 -6.13 2.29 14.46
CA VAL A 53 -6.39 0.87 14.15
C VAL A 53 -7.17 0.73 12.85
N VAL A 54 -8.28 1.46 12.71
CA VAL A 54 -9.10 1.43 11.50
C VAL A 54 -8.29 1.85 10.28
N VAL A 55 -7.52 2.94 10.38
CA VAL A 55 -6.64 3.41 9.31
C VAL A 55 -5.58 2.37 8.95
N SER A 56 -4.95 1.74 9.93
CA SER A 56 -3.92 0.72 9.71
C SER A 56 -4.47 -0.52 8.99
N VAL A 57 -5.63 -1.01 9.41
CA VAL A 57 -6.28 -2.16 8.79
C VAL A 57 -6.70 -1.82 7.35
N ALA A 58 -7.32 -0.65 7.14
CA ALA A 58 -7.70 -0.20 5.81
C ALA A 58 -6.48 -0.04 4.89
N LEU A 59 -5.39 0.54 5.40
CA LEU A 59 -4.13 0.69 4.66
C LEU A 59 -3.54 -0.67 4.29
N LEU A 60 -3.52 -1.63 5.20
CA LEU A 60 -2.99 -2.97 4.92
C LEU A 60 -3.78 -3.67 3.81
N ILE A 61 -5.12 -3.62 3.89
CA ILE A 61 -6.00 -4.18 2.85
C ILE A 61 -5.77 -3.49 1.51
N PHE A 62 -5.69 -2.15 1.51
CA PHE A 62 -5.43 -1.37 0.31
C PHE A 62 -4.07 -1.70 -0.30
N THR A 63 -3.00 -1.79 0.50
CA THR A 63 -1.65 -2.15 0.05
C THR A 63 -1.64 -3.52 -0.61
N LEU A 64 -2.30 -4.53 -0.03
CA LEU A 64 -2.42 -5.86 -0.62
C LEU A 64 -3.19 -5.85 -1.94
N PHE A 65 -4.35 -5.19 -1.97
CA PHE A 65 -5.13 -5.03 -3.20
C PHE A 65 -4.31 -4.35 -4.31
N PHE A 66 -3.61 -3.28 -3.97
CA PHE A 66 -2.76 -2.53 -4.89
C PHE A 66 -1.56 -3.36 -5.37
N ALA A 67 -1.01 -4.22 -4.51
CA ALA A 67 0.07 -5.14 -4.86
C ALA A 67 -0.36 -6.08 -5.98
N PHE A 68 -1.48 -6.79 -5.81
CA PHE A 68 -1.99 -7.71 -6.83
C PHE A 68 -2.26 -7.00 -8.15
N LYS A 69 -2.87 -5.81 -8.10
CA LYS A 69 -3.15 -5.00 -9.30
C LYS A 69 -1.86 -4.57 -10.02
N THR A 70 -0.83 -4.22 -9.27
CA THR A 70 0.46 -3.78 -9.80
C THR A 70 1.21 -4.94 -10.43
N PHE A 71 1.31 -6.08 -9.76
CA PHE A 71 1.96 -7.28 -10.31
C PHE A 71 1.23 -7.82 -11.53
N LYS A 72 -0.11 -7.81 -11.54
CA LYS A 72 -0.89 -8.17 -12.73
C LYS A 72 -0.54 -7.27 -13.92
N MET A 73 -0.53 -5.95 -13.73
CA MET A 73 -0.17 -5.01 -14.80
C MET A 73 1.26 -5.21 -15.31
N LEU A 74 2.22 -5.49 -14.42
CA LEU A 74 3.59 -5.80 -14.82
C LEU A 74 3.65 -7.10 -15.62
N LEU A 75 2.98 -8.15 -15.16
CA LEU A 75 2.88 -9.43 -15.87
C LEU A 75 2.30 -9.22 -17.28
N ASP A 76 1.17 -8.51 -17.40
CA ASP A 76 0.56 -8.23 -18.70
C ASP A 76 1.52 -7.43 -19.60
N ALA A 77 2.21 -6.43 -19.05
CA ALA A 77 3.15 -5.60 -19.82
C ALA A 77 4.40 -6.37 -20.29
N PHE A 78 4.84 -7.40 -19.55
CA PHE A 78 5.98 -8.23 -19.92
C PHE A 78 5.63 -9.43 -20.80
N PHE A 79 4.40 -9.97 -20.69
CA PHE A 79 4.05 -11.27 -21.29
C PHE A 79 2.86 -11.23 -22.27
N THR A 80 2.11 -10.14 -22.42
CA THR A 80 0.95 -10.06 -23.34
C THR A 80 1.31 -9.72 -24.80
N ASN A 81 2.56 -9.97 -25.24
CA ASN A 81 2.93 -9.92 -26.66
C ASN A 81 4.16 -10.81 -26.98
N SER A 82 4.08 -12.09 -26.59
CA SER A 82 4.89 -13.18 -27.19
C SER A 82 3.97 -14.18 -27.87
#